data_AF-A0AAN6TI08-F1
#
_entry.id   AF-A0AAN6TI08-F1
#
_cell.length_a   1.000
_cell.length_b   1.000
_cell.length_c   1.000
_cell.angle_alpha   90.00
_cell.angle_beta   90.00
_cell.angle_gamma   90.00
#
_symmetry.space_group_name_H-M   'P 1'
#
loop_
_entity.id
_entity.type
_entity.pdbx_description
1 polymer ?
#
loop_
_entity_poly.entity_id
_entity_poly.type
_entity_poly.pdbx_seq_one_letter_code
_entity_poly.pdbx_strand_id
1 'polypeptide(L)'
;MATTTAPIPVATYGKDSKIAESVSEKLLPEYEVVHCSLSLPSALEELPALFAGDLTKVPASGLGTNAAVTDPAQRKTPQAVFFGGGFTDDEYEAIVKAVCEAVDKSQNGATNGNNKGVQFIKVQKRDVLAAGSFGPNAEVIARIFKRKMAAALEAA
;
A
#
# COMPACT_ATOMS: atom_id res chain seq x y z
N MET A 1 23.78 9.22 -16.61
CA MET A 1 23.33 9.98 -15.43
C MET A 1 22.01 9.35 -14.99
N ALA A 2 22.00 8.49 -13.98
CA ALA A 2 20.76 7.88 -13.49
C ALA A 2 20.03 8.89 -12.60
N THR A 3 18.88 9.37 -13.03
CA THR A 3 17.97 10.12 -12.14
C THR A 3 17.46 9.13 -11.10
N THR A 4 18.01 9.16 -9.89
CA THR A 4 17.50 8.38 -8.75
C THR A 4 16.20 9.01 -8.28
N THR A 5 15.09 8.67 -8.93
CA THR A 5 13.76 8.97 -8.42
C THR A 5 13.60 8.24 -7.08
N ALA A 6 13.25 8.97 -6.02
CA ALA A 6 12.99 8.36 -4.72
C ALA A 6 11.88 7.30 -4.84
N PRO A 7 11.96 6.18 -4.08
CA PRO A 7 10.92 5.15 -4.11
C PRO A 7 9.54 5.73 -3.78
N ILE A 8 8.51 5.24 -4.47
CA ILE A 8 7.13 5.64 -4.17
C ILE A 8 6.69 4.95 -2.87
N PRO A 9 6.27 5.70 -1.83
CA PRO A 9 5.78 5.12 -0.60
C PRO A 9 4.42 4.44 -0.84
N VAL A 10 4.30 3.18 -0.43
CA VAL A 10 3.07 2.38 -0.55
C VAL A 10 2.72 1.73 0.79
N ALA A 11 1.41 1.57 1.03
CA ALA A 11 0.90 0.73 2.11
C ALA A 11 0.55 -0.65 1.57
N THR A 12 0.61 -1.67 2.42
CA THR A 12 0.19 -3.04 2.06
C THR A 12 -0.90 -3.53 2.99
N TYR A 13 -1.83 -4.33 2.45
CA TYR A 13 -2.74 -5.17 3.23
C TYR A 13 -2.54 -6.63 2.86
N GLY A 14 -2.07 -7.41 3.82
CA GLY A 14 -1.78 -8.84 3.68
C GLY A 14 -2.25 -9.64 4.90
N LYS A 15 -2.04 -10.95 4.89
CA LYS A 15 -2.34 -11.83 6.04
C LYS A 15 -1.13 -12.65 6.52
N ASP A 16 -0.01 -12.57 5.82
CA ASP A 16 1.22 -13.31 6.14
C ASP A 16 2.37 -12.30 6.23
N SER A 17 2.94 -12.17 7.43
CA SER A 17 4.04 -11.22 7.71
C SER A 17 5.31 -11.55 6.94
N LYS A 18 5.67 -12.83 6.84
CA LYS A 18 6.89 -13.27 6.14
C LYS A 18 6.81 -12.98 4.65
N ILE A 19 5.63 -13.18 4.05
CA ILE A 19 5.40 -12.82 2.66
C ILE A 19 5.39 -11.30 2.50
N ALA A 20 4.78 -10.55 3.42
CA ALA A 20 4.79 -9.08 3.36
C ALA A 20 6.21 -8.50 3.42
N GLU A 21 7.06 -9.00 4.32
CA GLU A 21 8.48 -8.63 4.41
C GLU A 21 9.23 -8.97 3.12
N SER A 22 9.13 -10.22 2.68
CA SER A 22 9.80 -10.68 1.46
C SER A 22 9.36 -9.89 0.22
N VAL A 23 8.07 -9.55 0.11
CA VAL A 23 7.56 -8.72 -0.99
C VAL A 23 8.10 -7.29 -0.88
N SER A 24 8.17 -6.73 0.32
CA SER A 24 8.67 -5.38 0.58
C SER A 24 10.11 -5.20 0.08
N GLU A 25 10.98 -6.19 0.33
CA GLU A 25 12.36 -6.18 -0.18
C GLU A 25 12.42 -6.20 -1.71
N LYS A 26 11.53 -6.98 -2.35
CA LYS A 26 11.47 -7.14 -3.82
C LYS A 26 10.83 -5.96 -4.54
N LEU A 27 10.13 -5.10 -3.82
CA LEU A 27 9.49 -3.90 -4.35
C LEU A 27 10.48 -2.75 -4.58
N LEU A 28 11.63 -2.78 -3.90
CA LEU A 28 12.72 -1.84 -4.12
C LEU A 28 13.40 -2.06 -5.49
N PRO A 29 14.04 -1.01 -6.05
CA PRO A 29 14.10 0.37 -5.55
C PRO A 29 12.86 1.24 -5.91
N GLU A 30 11.88 0.72 -6.63
CA GLU A 30 10.78 1.53 -7.19
C GLU A 30 9.70 1.88 -6.16
N TYR A 31 9.40 0.97 -5.25
CA TYR A 31 8.36 1.15 -4.24
C TYR A 31 8.91 0.81 -2.85
N GLU A 32 8.60 1.68 -1.89
CA GLU A 32 8.95 1.49 -0.48
C GLU A 32 7.68 1.18 0.30
N VAL A 33 7.63 0.02 0.96
CA VAL A 33 6.51 -0.30 1.86
C VAL A 33 6.70 0.48 3.15
N VAL A 34 5.93 1.54 3.31
CA VAL A 34 6.01 2.43 4.49
C VAL A 34 5.09 1.95 5.61
N HIS A 35 4.02 1.23 5.27
CA HIS A 35 3.04 0.74 6.21
C HIS A 35 2.51 -0.64 5.78
N CYS A 36 2.32 -1.54 6.72
CA CYS A 36 1.73 -2.85 6.46
C CYS A 36 0.66 -3.15 7.49
N SER A 37 -0.56 -3.47 7.04
CA SER A 37 -1.63 -3.96 7.90
C SER A 37 -1.82 -5.45 7.65
N LEU A 38 -1.94 -6.23 8.73
CA LEU A 38 -2.05 -7.70 8.68
C LEU A 38 -3.43 -8.22 9.07
N SER A 39 -4.36 -7.33 9.43
CA SER A 39 -5.73 -7.67 9.79
C SER A 39 -6.72 -6.61 9.31
N LEU A 40 -7.97 -7.02 9.06
CA LEU A 40 -9.03 -6.10 8.64
C LEU A 40 -9.25 -4.95 9.63
N PRO A 41 -9.34 -5.17 10.97
CA PRO A 41 -9.48 -4.06 11.91
C PRO A 41 -8.34 -3.04 11.83
N SER A 42 -7.09 -3.51 11.78
CA SER A 42 -5.93 -2.62 11.62
C SER A 42 -5.98 -1.85 10.30
N ALA A 43 -6.37 -2.51 9.20
CA ALA A 43 -6.46 -1.85 7.89
C ALA A 43 -7.57 -0.78 7.84
N LEU A 44 -8.72 -1.04 8.46
CA LEU A 44 -9.85 -0.10 8.52
C LEU A 44 -9.58 1.10 9.44
N GLU A 45 -8.72 0.95 10.44
CA GLU A 45 -8.32 2.07 11.31
C GLU A 45 -7.14 2.86 10.74
N GLU A 46 -6.08 2.16 10.34
CA GLU A 46 -4.79 2.78 10.02
C GLU A 46 -4.76 3.38 8.61
N LEU A 47 -5.23 2.64 7.60
CA LEU A 47 -5.11 3.09 6.21
C LEU A 47 -5.88 4.40 5.97
N PRO A 48 -7.17 4.53 6.33
CA PRO A 48 -7.89 5.78 6.11
C PRO A 48 -7.22 6.98 6.79
N ALA A 49 -6.70 6.81 8.00
CA ALA A 49 -6.00 7.86 8.74
C ALA A 49 -4.71 8.29 8.02
N LEU A 50 -3.88 7.34 7.60
CA LEU A 50 -2.62 7.64 6.90
C LEU A 50 -2.86 8.39 5.59
N PHE A 51 -3.82 7.94 4.77
CA PHE A 51 -4.16 8.60 3.51
C PHE A 51 -4.84 9.97 3.71
N ALA A 52 -5.48 10.20 4.86
CA ALA A 52 -5.96 11.52 5.26
C ALA A 52 -4.87 12.45 5.80
N GLY A 53 -3.63 11.97 5.95
CA GLY A 53 -2.48 12.73 6.44
C GLY A 53 -2.17 12.57 7.93
N ASP A 54 -2.92 11.74 8.66
CA ASP A 54 -2.63 11.42 10.06
C ASP A 54 -1.50 10.39 10.16
N LEU A 55 -0.29 10.89 10.28
CA LEU A 55 0.94 10.09 10.45
C LEU A 55 1.21 9.68 11.89
N THR A 56 0.32 9.99 12.84
CA THR A 56 0.49 9.52 14.24
C THR A 56 0.28 8.02 14.36
N LYS A 57 -0.50 7.42 13.43
CA LYS A 57 -0.74 5.99 13.35
C LYS A 57 0.54 5.22 13.03
N VAL A 58 0.86 4.26 13.90
CA VAL A 58 1.97 3.31 13.73
C VAL A 58 1.39 2.00 13.20
N PRO A 59 2.06 1.30 12.27
CA PRO A 59 1.60 -0.02 11.85
C PRO A 59 1.55 -0.98 13.03
N ALA A 60 0.36 -1.49 13.38
CA ALA A 60 0.21 -2.50 14.44
C ALA A 60 0.96 -3.80 14.12
N SER A 61 1.28 -4.05 12.85
CA SER A 61 2.12 -5.16 12.40
C SER A 61 3.60 -5.03 12.80
N GLY A 62 4.06 -3.82 13.12
CA GLY A 62 5.49 -3.50 13.24
C GLY A 62 6.26 -3.51 11.91
N LEU A 63 5.56 -3.64 10.77
CA LEU A 63 6.16 -3.74 9.44
C LEU A 63 5.97 -2.46 8.61
N GLY A 64 6.96 -2.19 7.77
CA GLY A 64 7.06 -0.99 6.95
C GLY A 64 7.97 0.07 7.56
N THR A 65 8.53 0.94 6.74
CA THR A 65 9.59 1.87 7.19
C THR A 65 9.10 2.89 8.22
N ASN A 66 7.79 3.23 8.26
CA ASN A 66 7.24 4.11 9.29
C ASN A 66 7.23 3.47 10.70
N ALA A 67 7.31 2.14 10.82
CA ALA A 67 7.30 1.45 12.11
C ALA A 67 8.52 1.83 12.98
N ALA A 68 9.66 2.10 12.35
CA ALA A 68 10.90 2.47 13.04
C ALA A 68 11.04 3.98 13.29
N VAL A 69 10.13 4.80 12.75
CA VAL A 69 10.22 6.26 12.83
C VAL A 69 9.49 6.76 14.07
N THR A 70 10.24 7.31 15.03
CA THR A 70 9.70 7.81 16.29
C THR A 70 9.01 9.17 16.15
N ASP A 71 9.49 10.02 15.24
CA ASP A 71 8.92 11.35 14.96
C ASP A 71 7.86 11.26 13.84
N PRO A 72 6.56 11.48 14.13
CA PRO A 72 5.52 11.43 13.12
C PRO A 72 5.74 12.37 11.92
N ALA A 73 6.47 13.49 12.10
CA ALA A 73 6.75 14.43 11.01
C ALA A 73 7.73 13.88 9.96
N GLN A 74 8.46 12.81 10.28
CA GLN A 74 9.41 12.15 9.38
C GLN A 74 8.81 10.90 8.71
N ARG A 75 7.59 10.51 9.09
CA ARG A 75 6.88 9.39 8.45
C ARG A 75 6.40 9.79 7.07
N LYS A 76 6.24 8.80 6.22
CA LYS A 76 5.81 8.98 4.82
C LYS A 76 4.34 8.62 4.68
N THR A 77 3.57 9.49 4.04
CA THR A 77 2.21 9.19 3.60
C THR A 77 2.27 8.23 2.40
N PRO A 78 1.60 7.07 2.46
CA PRO A 78 1.51 6.17 1.31
C PRO A 78 0.71 6.82 0.16
N GLN A 79 1.06 6.47 -1.08
CA GLN A 79 0.37 6.93 -2.30
C GLN A 79 -0.50 5.82 -2.94
N ALA A 80 -0.31 4.58 -2.52
CA ALA A 80 -1.07 3.43 -3.00
C ALA A 80 -1.27 2.39 -1.91
N VAL A 81 -2.33 1.59 -2.02
CA VAL A 81 -2.56 0.39 -1.22
C VAL A 81 -2.36 -0.84 -2.09
N PHE A 82 -1.43 -1.69 -1.69
CA PHE A 82 -1.13 -2.97 -2.33
C PHE A 82 -1.80 -4.09 -1.55
N PHE A 83 -2.77 -4.73 -2.16
CA PHE A 83 -3.55 -5.79 -1.55
C PHE A 83 -3.07 -7.18 -2.00
N GLY A 84 -2.76 -8.06 -1.05
CA GLY A 84 -2.43 -9.46 -1.29
C GLY A 84 -3.62 -10.36 -1.67
N GLY A 85 -3.48 -11.68 -1.57
CA GLY A 85 -4.48 -12.64 -2.06
C GLY A 85 -5.40 -13.27 -1.00
N GLY A 86 -5.39 -12.77 0.23
CA GLY A 86 -5.95 -13.48 1.39
C GLY A 86 -7.31 -13.00 1.90
N PHE A 87 -7.95 -12.02 1.26
CA PHE A 87 -9.17 -11.37 1.76
C PHE A 87 -10.33 -11.44 0.77
N THR A 88 -11.55 -11.20 1.25
CA THR A 88 -12.78 -11.20 0.44
C THR A 88 -12.93 -9.91 -0.36
N ASP A 89 -13.80 -9.92 -1.37
CA ASP A 89 -14.10 -8.69 -2.12
C ASP A 89 -14.77 -7.64 -1.20
N ASP A 90 -15.61 -8.07 -0.25
CA ASP A 90 -16.20 -7.18 0.77
C ASP A 90 -15.13 -6.51 1.66
N GLU A 91 -14.10 -7.24 2.09
CA GLU A 91 -12.98 -6.67 2.86
C GLU A 91 -12.24 -5.60 2.04
N TYR A 92 -12.03 -5.87 0.75
CA TYR A 92 -11.41 -4.92 -0.17
C TYR A 92 -12.25 -3.66 -0.35
N GLU A 93 -13.55 -3.81 -0.63
CA GLU A 93 -14.48 -2.70 -0.83
C GLU A 93 -14.62 -1.84 0.42
N ALA A 94 -14.70 -2.46 1.60
CA ALA A 94 -14.76 -1.75 2.88
C ALA A 94 -13.53 -0.86 3.10
N ILE A 95 -12.33 -1.38 2.82
CA ILE A 95 -11.08 -0.62 2.95
C ILE A 95 -11.01 0.51 1.92
N VAL A 96 -11.29 0.22 0.64
CA VAL A 96 -11.28 1.22 -0.43
C VAL A 96 -12.24 2.36 -0.10
N LYS A 97 -13.47 2.02 0.28
CA LYS A 97 -14.49 2.99 0.67
C LYS A 97 -14.00 3.86 1.84
N ALA A 98 -13.48 3.25 2.90
CA ALA A 98 -13.01 3.99 4.08
C ALA A 98 -11.86 4.94 3.75
N VAL A 99 -10.90 4.51 2.92
CA VAL A 99 -9.78 5.35 2.47
C VAL A 99 -10.28 6.52 1.63
N CYS A 100 -11.14 6.28 0.63
CA CYS A 100 -11.69 7.35 -0.19
C CYS A 100 -12.47 8.38 0.64
N GLU A 101 -13.35 7.91 1.54
CA GLU A 101 -14.13 8.80 2.42
C GLU A 101 -13.25 9.65 3.35
N ALA A 102 -12.12 9.11 3.81
CA ALA A 102 -11.18 9.85 4.65
C ALA A 102 -10.39 10.90 3.85
N VAL A 103 -9.96 10.56 2.63
CA VAL A 103 -9.29 11.50 1.72
C VAL A 103 -10.22 12.65 1.34
N ASP A 104 -11.47 12.36 0.95
CA ASP A 104 -12.46 13.37 0.59
C ASP A 104 -12.75 14.35 1.73
N LYS A 105 -12.85 13.83 2.97
CA LYS A 105 -13.04 14.66 4.17
C LYS A 105 -11.83 15.55 4.47
N SER A 106 -10.61 15.03 4.28
CA SER A 106 -9.37 15.79 4.50
C SER A 106 -9.19 16.90 3.46
N GLN A 107 -9.55 16.63 2.19
CA GLN A 107 -9.39 17.59 1.09
C GLN A 107 -10.41 18.73 1.08
N ASN A 108 -11.61 18.53 1.65
CA ASN A 108 -12.61 19.60 1.80
C ASN A 108 -12.15 20.75 2.74
N GLY A 109 -10.96 20.67 3.36
CA GLY A 109 -10.33 21.74 4.12
C GLY A 109 -9.05 22.34 3.51
N ALA A 110 -8.55 21.83 2.38
CA ALA A 110 -7.24 22.21 1.82
C ALA A 110 -7.31 22.57 0.33
N THR A 111 -7.41 23.87 0.03
CA THR A 111 -7.19 24.43 -1.30
C THR A 111 -5.70 24.47 -1.63
N ASN A 112 -5.09 23.35 -2.04
CA ASN A 112 -3.87 23.40 -2.84
C ASN A 112 -3.53 22.09 -3.57
N GLY A 113 -3.55 22.16 -4.90
CA GLY A 113 -2.61 21.52 -5.82
C GLY A 113 -2.38 19.99 -5.76
N ASN A 114 -2.84 19.31 -6.80
CA ASN A 114 -2.60 17.90 -7.16
C ASN A 114 -3.36 16.85 -6.34
N ASN A 115 -4.66 16.73 -6.66
CA ASN A 115 -5.46 15.58 -6.27
C ASN A 115 -5.03 14.33 -7.05
N LYS A 116 -3.87 13.74 -6.70
CA LYS A 116 -3.53 12.39 -7.18
C LYS A 116 -4.35 11.40 -6.34
N GLY A 117 -5.41 10.89 -6.95
CA GLY A 117 -6.24 9.85 -6.35
C GLY A 117 -5.40 8.66 -5.88
N VAL A 118 -5.79 8.09 -4.73
CA VAL A 118 -5.15 6.91 -4.15
C VAL A 118 -5.23 5.73 -5.12
N GLN A 119 -4.10 5.07 -5.36
CA GLN A 119 -4.06 3.88 -6.21
C GLN A 119 -4.32 2.61 -5.39
N PHE A 120 -5.27 1.78 -5.82
CA PHE A 120 -5.58 0.51 -5.17
C PHE A 120 -5.19 -0.65 -6.09
N ILE A 121 -4.10 -1.34 -5.75
CA ILE A 121 -3.54 -2.43 -6.57
C ILE A 121 -3.81 -3.76 -5.90
N LYS A 122 -4.54 -4.64 -6.56
CA LYS A 122 -4.93 -5.96 -6.03
C LYS A 122 -4.19 -7.10 -6.73
N VAL A 123 -3.59 -8.00 -5.96
CA VAL A 123 -2.93 -9.23 -6.44
C VAL A 123 -3.56 -10.44 -5.76
N GLN A 124 -4.43 -11.14 -6.50
CA GLN A 124 -5.11 -12.33 -6.03
C GLN A 124 -4.34 -13.61 -6.35
N LYS A 125 -4.72 -14.71 -5.70
CA LYS A 125 -4.18 -16.06 -5.99
C LYS A 125 -4.23 -16.39 -7.49
N ARG A 126 -5.30 -15.98 -8.20
CA ARG A 126 -5.42 -16.15 -9.65
C ARG A 126 -4.33 -15.44 -10.45
N ASP A 127 -3.91 -14.24 -10.01
CA ASP A 127 -2.84 -13.49 -10.68
C ASP A 127 -1.49 -14.21 -10.52
N VAL A 128 -1.24 -14.75 -9.33
CA VAL A 128 -0.02 -15.49 -9.00
C VAL A 128 0.05 -16.82 -9.76
N LEU A 129 -1.07 -17.54 -9.85
CA LEU A 129 -1.19 -18.77 -10.65
C LEU A 129 -1.00 -18.48 -12.15
N ALA A 130 -1.63 -17.44 -12.67
CA ALA A 130 -1.48 -17.03 -14.07
C ALA A 130 -0.04 -16.59 -14.40
N ALA A 131 0.71 -16.15 -13.40
CA ALA A 131 2.14 -15.83 -13.53
C ALA A 131 3.08 -17.04 -13.34
N GLY A 132 2.52 -18.26 -13.24
CA GLY A 132 3.26 -19.53 -13.21
C GLY A 132 3.71 -19.98 -11.82
N SER A 133 3.20 -19.39 -10.73
CA SER A 133 3.59 -19.75 -9.36
C SER A 133 2.49 -20.53 -8.63
N PHE A 134 2.87 -21.69 -8.10
CA PHE A 134 2.03 -22.51 -7.24
C PHE A 134 2.21 -22.09 -5.78
N GLY A 135 1.42 -21.13 -5.33
CA GLY A 135 1.48 -20.58 -3.97
C GLY A 135 2.12 -19.19 -3.91
N PRO A 136 2.17 -18.58 -2.71
CA PRO A 136 2.70 -17.25 -2.53
C PRO A 136 4.21 -17.25 -2.81
N ASN A 137 4.62 -16.49 -3.82
CA ASN A 137 6.02 -16.28 -4.18
C ASN A 137 6.27 -14.79 -4.24
N ALA A 138 7.17 -14.30 -3.37
CA ALA A 138 7.41 -12.87 -3.20
C ALA A 138 7.91 -12.19 -4.47
N GLU A 139 8.77 -12.85 -5.24
CA GLU A 139 9.28 -12.35 -6.53
C GLU A 139 8.14 -12.16 -7.54
N VAL A 140 7.29 -13.18 -7.65
CA VAL A 140 6.13 -13.14 -8.56
C VAL A 140 5.11 -12.09 -8.13
N ILE A 141 4.81 -12.03 -6.83
CA ILE A 141 3.87 -11.05 -6.27
C ILE A 141 4.38 -9.62 -6.51
N ALA A 142 5.65 -9.34 -6.17
CA ALA A 142 6.25 -8.03 -6.39
C ALA A 142 6.25 -7.63 -7.87
N ARG A 143 6.61 -8.56 -8.77
CA ARG A 143 6.55 -8.32 -10.23
C ARG A 143 5.13 -7.96 -10.70
N ILE A 144 4.10 -8.63 -10.18
CA ILE A 144 2.71 -8.31 -10.52
C ILE A 144 2.32 -6.93 -9.97
N PHE A 145 2.68 -6.60 -8.73
CA PHE A 145 2.45 -5.28 -8.15
C PHE A 145 3.08 -4.18 -8.99
N LYS A 146 4.37 -4.30 -9.32
CA LYS A 146 5.09 -3.34 -10.16
C LYS A 146 4.40 -3.13 -11.50
N ARG A 147 4.01 -4.22 -12.18
CA ARG A 147 3.29 -4.16 -13.46
C ARG A 147 1.93 -3.47 -13.35
N LYS A 148 1.12 -3.84 -12.36
CA LYS A 148 -0.23 -3.26 -12.18
C LYS A 148 -0.15 -1.78 -11.78
N MET A 149 0.82 -1.42 -10.93
CA MET A 149 1.04 -0.04 -10.51
C MET A 149 1.55 0.83 -11.67
N ALA A 150 2.47 0.33 -12.49
CA ALA A 150 2.91 1.04 -13.70
C ALA A 150 1.73 1.35 -14.63
N ALA A 151 0.88 0.36 -14.92
CA ALA A 151 -0.32 0.55 -15.74
C ALA A 151 -1.31 1.56 -15.13
N ALA A 152 -1.45 1.57 -13.79
CA ALA A 152 -2.31 2.52 -13.10
C ALA A 152 -1.76 3.96 -13.17
N LEU A 153 -0.43 4.13 -13.09
CA LEU A 153 0.23 5.42 -13.22
C LEU A 153 0.22 5.95 -14.66
N GLU A 154 0.22 5.08 -15.67
CA GLU A 154 0.08 5.48 -17.08
C GLU A 154 -1.36 5.90 -17.44
N ALA A 155 -2.35 5.42 -16.69
CA ALA A 155 -3.76 5.71 -16.93
C ALA A 155 -4.29 6.95 -16.18
N ALA A 156 -3.49 7.56 -15.31
CA ALA A 156 -3.83 8.70 -14.47
C ALA A 156 -3.31 10.04 -15.03
#